data_AF-A0A536H4A4-F1
#
_entry.id   AF-A0A536H4A4-F1
#
_cell.length_a   1.000
_cell.length_b   1.000
_cell.length_c   1.000
_cell.angle_alpha   90.00
_cell.angle_beta   90.00
_cell.angle_gamma   90.00
#
_symmetry.space_group_name_H-M   'P 1'
#
loop_
_entity.id
_entity.type
_entity.pdbx_description
1 polymer ?
#
loop_
_entity_poly.entity_id
_entity_poly.type
_entity_poly.pdbx_seq_one_letter_code
_entity_poly.pdbx_strand_id
1 'polypeptide(L)' 'MSDEEKIRSAAAVAVYQKYGTTISSEQRQAMIEQVSGVLASDAEMRARIVESMDQILQRKR' A
#
# COMPACT_ATOMS: atom_id res chain seq x y z
N MET A 1 -9.06 -10.27 -1.67
CA MET A 1 -7.85 -9.44 -1.78
C MET A 1 -6.76 -10.13 -0.98
N SER A 2 -5.65 -10.46 -1.62
CA SER A 2 -4.49 -11.11 -0.98
C SER A 2 -3.70 -10.12 -0.12
N ASP A 3 -2.83 -10.62 0.75
CA ASP A 3 -1.98 -9.77 1.59
C ASP A 3 -1.02 -8.91 0.76
N GLU A 4 -0.49 -9.45 -0.33
CA GLU A 4 0.35 -8.69 -1.27
C GLU A 4 -0.42 -7.55 -1.93
N GLU A 5 -1.67 -7.79 -2.32
CA GLU A 5 -2.54 -6.75 -2.87
C GLU A 5 -2.85 -5.66 -1.83
N LYS A 6 -3.05 -6.05 -0.56
CA LYS A 6 -3.28 -5.10 0.54
C LYS A 6 -2.06 -4.21 0.76
N ILE A 7 -0.87 -4.79 0.78
CA ILE A 7 0.39 -4.05 0.91
C ILE A 7 0.60 -3.10 -0.27
N ARG A 8 0.41 -3.59 -1.51
CA ARG A 8 0.52 -2.75 -2.72
C ARG A 8 -0.49 -1.60 -2.70
N SER A 9 -1.69 -1.84 -2.21
CA SER A 9 -2.73 -0.82 -2.09
C SER A 9 -2.37 0.23 -1.03
N ALA A 10 -1.83 -0.19 0.11
CA ALA A 10 -1.32 0.73 1.13
C ALA A 10 -0.17 1.60 0.58
N ALA A 11 0.77 1.00 -0.17
CA ALA A 11 1.84 1.72 -0.84
C ALA A 11 1.30 2.73 -1.86
N ALA A 12 0.31 2.35 -2.67
CA ALA A 12 -0.36 3.24 -3.62
C ALA A 12 -0.98 4.46 -2.94
N VAL A 13 -1.69 4.24 -1.82
CA VAL A 13 -2.29 5.33 -1.03
C VAL A 13 -1.20 6.23 -0.45
N ALA A 14 -0.14 5.68 0.12
CA ALA A 14 0.95 6.47 0.71
C ALA A 14 1.66 7.34 -0.34
N VAL A 15 2.00 6.77 -1.50
CA VAL A 15 2.62 7.51 -2.62
C VAL A 15 1.68 8.61 -3.12
N TYR A 16 0.39 8.31 -3.29
CA TYR A 16 -0.60 9.29 -3.72
C TYR A 16 -0.79 10.41 -2.68
N GLN A 17 -0.83 10.11 -1.39
CA GLN A 17 -0.94 11.12 -0.34
C GLN A 17 0.27 12.06 -0.29
N LYS A 18 1.47 11.51 -0.53
CA LYS A 18 2.71 12.29 -0.47
C LYS A 18 2.93 13.16 -1.70
N TYR A 19 2.65 12.64 -2.88
CA TYR A 19 3.01 13.28 -4.16
C TYR A 19 1.80 13.71 -4.99
N GLY A 20 0.57 13.35 -4.62
CA GLY A 20 -0.62 13.69 -5.39
C GLY A 20 -0.45 13.35 -6.87
N THR A 21 -0.85 14.25 -7.77
CA THR A 21 -0.66 14.11 -9.22
C THR A 21 0.63 14.76 -9.74
N THR A 22 1.57 15.16 -8.86
CA THR A 22 2.75 15.95 -9.25
C THR A 22 3.85 15.13 -9.92
N ILE A 23 3.82 13.81 -9.79
CA ILE A 23 4.75 12.87 -10.44
C ILE A 23 4.08 12.14 -11.59
N SER A 24 4.89 11.75 -12.58
CA SER A 24 4.39 10.97 -13.72
C SER A 24 3.84 9.61 -13.27
N SER A 25 2.99 9.00 -14.09
CA SER A 25 2.43 7.68 -13.81
C SER A 25 3.52 6.60 -13.68
N GLU A 26 4.59 6.71 -14.48
CA GLU A 26 5.73 5.79 -14.42
C GLU A 26 6.51 5.94 -13.12
N GLN A 27 6.82 7.18 -12.72
CA GLN A 27 7.48 7.46 -11.44
C GLN A 27 6.64 6.99 -10.26
N ARG A 28 5.33 7.23 -10.31
CA ARG A 28 4.39 6.76 -9.30
C ARG A 28 4.44 5.24 -9.18
N GLN A 29 4.39 4.53 -10.30
CA GLN A 29 4.41 3.06 -10.30
C GLN A 29 5.72 2.53 -9.70
N ALA A 30 6.86 3.08 -10.10
CA ALA A 30 8.16 2.71 -9.54
C ALA A 30 8.24 2.96 -8.03
N MET A 31 7.71 4.09 -7.55
CA MET A 31 7.66 4.38 -6.10
C MET A 31 6.72 3.44 -5.35
N ILE A 32 5.58 3.08 -5.94
CA ILE A 32 4.65 2.12 -5.33
C ILE A 32 5.34 0.77 -5.15
N GLU A 33 6.09 0.31 -6.16
CA GLU A 33 6.84 -0.94 -6.08
C GLU A 33 7.90 -0.88 -4.98
N GLN A 34 8.71 0.18 -4.94
CA GLN A 34 9.73 0.35 -3.90
C GLN A 34 9.13 0.40 -2.49
N VAL A 35 8.09 1.22 -2.29
CA VAL A 35 7.41 1.35 -0.99
C VAL A 35 6.76 0.02 -0.61
N SER A 36 6.13 -0.69 -1.55
CA SER A 36 5.55 -2.00 -1.26
C SER A 36 6.59 -3.03 -0.81
N GLY A 37 7.80 -2.99 -1.39
CA GLY A 37 8.92 -3.84 -0.96
C GLY A 37 9.38 -3.55 0.46
N VAL A 38 9.47 -2.26 0.83
CA VAL A 38 9.82 -1.83 2.20
C VAL A 38 8.73 -2.24 3.20
N LEU A 39 7.47 -2.04 2.86
CA LEU A 39 6.35 -2.41 3.73
C LEU A 39 6.21 -3.94 3.88
N ALA A 40 6.58 -4.70 2.85
CA ALA A 40 6.54 -6.16 2.90
C ALA A 40 7.71 -6.77 3.69
N SER A 41 8.87 -6.12 3.71
CA SER A 41 10.06 -6.62 4.42
C SER A 41 10.01 -6.38 5.93
N ASP A 42 9.25 -5.40 6.40
CA ASP A 42 8.95 -5.20 7.81
C ASP A 42 7.74 -6.04 8.24
N ALA A 43 7.98 -7.07 9.05
CA ALA A 43 6.96 -8.03 9.46
C ALA A 43 5.84 -7.40 10.32
N GLU A 44 6.18 -6.44 11.19
CA GLU A 44 5.21 -5.78 12.07
C GLU A 44 4.34 -4.82 11.26
N MET A 45 4.97 -4.02 10.40
CA MET A 45 4.26 -3.10 9.51
C MET A 45 3.35 -3.86 8.54
N ARG A 46 3.85 -4.96 7.95
CA ARG A 46 3.07 -5.85 7.08
C ARG A 46 1.83 -6.37 7.79
N ALA A 47 1.98 -6.92 9.00
CA ALA A 47 0.86 -7.46 9.77
C ALA A 47 -0.20 -6.39 10.06
N ARG A 48 0.24 -5.20 10.47
CA ARG A 48 -0.65 -4.07 10.77
C ARG A 48 -1.44 -3.60 9.54
N ILE A 49 -0.81 -3.55 8.37
CA ILE A 49 -1.47 -3.17 7.12
C ILE A 49 -2.53 -4.19 6.75
N VAL A 50 -2.19 -5.48 6.79
CA VAL A 50 -3.11 -6.57 6.45
C VAL A 50 -4.33 -6.54 7.36
N GLU A 51 -4.13 -6.46 8.67
CA GLU A 51 -5.22 -6.39 9.65
C GLU A 51 -6.11 -5.17 9.42
N SER A 52 -5.51 -3.99 9.25
CA SER A 52 -6.26 -2.75 9.04
C SER A 52 -7.11 -2.81 7.76
N MET A 53 -6.56 -3.35 6.67
CA MET A 53 -7.29 -3.53 5.41
C MET A 53 -8.42 -4.56 5.55
N ASP A 54 -8.21 -5.66 6.27
CA ASP A 54 -9.26 -6.65 6.52
C ASP A 54 -10.41 -6.07 7.33
N GLN A 55 -10.13 -5.29 8.37
CA GLN A 55 -11.16 -4.59 9.14
C GLN A 55 -11.98 -3.62 8.27
N ILE A 56 -11.32 -2.88 7.37
CA ILE A 56 -12.01 -1.97 6.43
C ILE A 56 -12.91 -2.74 5.47
N LEU A 57 -12.44 -3.87 4.93
CA LEU A 57 -13.20 -4.69 3.98
C LEU A 57 -14.39 -5.38 4.65
N GLN A 58 -14.22 -5.84 5.90
CA GLN A 58 -15.31 -6.43 6.68
C GLN A 58 -16.42 -5.43 6.98
N ARG A 59 -16.10 -4.16 7.25
CA ARG A 59 -17.08 -3.08 7.50
C ARG A 59 -17.87 -2.66 6.25
N LYS A 60 -17.39 -3.01 5.06
CA LYS A 60 -18.05 -2.67 3.77
C LYS A 60 -18.96 -3.78 3.24
N ARG A 61 -19.04 -4.92 3.94
CA ARG A 61 -20.01 -5.99 3.66
C ARG A 61 -21.25 -5.80 4.52
#